data_AF-A0A534AFG1-F1
#
_entry.id   AF-A0A534AFG1-F1
#
_cell.length_a   1.000
_cell.length_b   1.000
_cell.length_c   1.000
_cell.angle_alpha   90.00
_cell.angle_beta   90.00
_cell.angle_gamma   90.00
#
_symmetry.space_group_name_H-M   'P 1'
#
loop_
_entity.id
_entity.type
_entity.pdbx_description
1 polymer ?
#
loop_
_entity_poly.entity_id
_entity_poly.type
_entity_poly.pdbx_seq_one_letter_code
_entity_poly.pdbx_strand_id
1 'polypeptide(L)' 'MSNDVLNLIKDKNVEFVDLRFADMLGKQHHVTFPAHAIDEGTFEDGKMFDGSSISGWKGINDSDMVLMPDASSAILDP' A
#
# COMPACT_ATOMS: atom_id res chain seq x y z
N MET A 1 0.92 16.37 3.45
CA MET A 1 0.76 14.97 3.93
C MET A 1 1.22 13.99 2.87
N SER A 2 0.54 13.79 1.74
CA SER A 2 1.04 12.93 0.64
C SER A 2 2.40 13.39 0.08
N ASN A 3 2.57 14.71 -0.10
CA ASN A 3 3.82 15.30 -0.57
C ASN A 3 5.02 15.04 0.35
N ASP A 4 4.79 14.84 1.65
CA ASP A 4 5.86 14.58 2.61
C ASP A 4 6.46 13.19 2.40
N VAL A 5 5.63 12.21 2.02
CA VAL A 5 6.07 10.84 1.69
C VAL A 5 6.83 10.81 0.36
N LEU A 6 6.34 11.52 -0.66
CA LEU A 6 7.04 11.61 -1.96
C LEU A 6 8.40 12.31 -1.84
N ASN A 7 8.50 13.33 -0.98
CA ASN A 7 9.78 13.97 -0.66
C ASN A 7 10.71 13.00 0.08
N LEU A 8 10.20 12.25 1.06
CA LEU A 8 10.97 11.24 1.79
C LEU A 8 11.53 10.15 0.86
N ILE A 9 10.73 9.69 -0.12
CA ILE A 9 11.16 8.73 -1.14
C ILE A 9 12.34 9.28 -1.95
N LYS A 10 12.25 10.55 -2.38
CA LYS A 10 13.32 11.22 -3.16
C LYS A 10 14.57 11.46 -2.31
N ASP A 11 14.43 12.02 -1.12
CA ASP A 11 15.53 12.41 -0.25
C ASP A 11 16.36 11.21 0.22
N LYS A 12 15.70 10.06 0.39
CA LYS A 12 16.33 8.82 0.86
C LYS A 12 16.67 7.86 -0.28
N ASN A 13 16.45 8.24 -1.54
CA ASN A 13 16.60 7.37 -2.71
C ASN A 13 15.94 5.99 -2.50
N VAL A 14 14.71 6.00 -2.01
CA VAL A 14 13.95 4.77 -1.77
C VAL A 14 13.62 4.12 -3.11
N GLU A 15 14.01 2.85 -3.27
CA GLU A 15 13.73 2.09 -4.50
C GLU A 15 12.38 1.37 -4.45
N PHE A 16 11.88 1.06 -3.25
CA PHE A 16 10.68 0.26 -3.04
C PHE A 16 9.81 0.83 -1.92
N VAL A 17 8.49 0.77 -2.11
CA VAL A 17 7.48 1.14 -1.13
C VAL A 17 6.67 -0.09 -0.78
N ASP A 18 6.57 -0.40 0.50
CA ASP A 18 5.88 -1.57 1.00
C ASP A 18 4.53 -1.17 1.61
N LEU A 19 3.44 -1.52 0.94
CA LEU A 19 2.09 -1.26 1.44
C LEU A 19 1.67 -2.41 2.34
N ARG A 20 1.47 -2.12 3.63
CA ARG A 20 1.13 -3.12 4.65
C ARG A 20 -0.32 -3.00 5.07
N PHE A 21 -0.98 -4.14 5.27
CA PHE A 21 -2.35 -4.23 5.75
C PHE A 21 -2.52 -5.46 6.65
N ALA A 22 -3.60 -5.53 7.43
CA ALA A 22 -3.90 -6.66 8.28
C ALA A 22 -5.18 -7.36 7.83
N ASP A 23 -5.20 -8.70 7.90
CA ASP A 23 -6.42 -9.47 7.71
C ASP A 23 -7.29 -9.49 8.99
N MET A 24 -8.47 -10.14 8.90
CA MET A 24 -9.40 -10.22 10.03
C MET A 24 -8.87 -11.04 11.22
N LEU A 25 -7.85 -11.88 11.00
CA LEU A 25 -7.20 -12.66 12.05
C LEU A 25 -6.02 -11.90 12.69
N GLY A 26 -5.77 -10.67 12.23
CA GLY A 26 -4.69 -9.80 12.72
C GLY A 26 -3.32 -10.14 12.12
N LYS A 27 -3.25 -10.99 11.08
CA LYS A 27 -2.00 -11.26 10.38
C LYS A 27 -1.70 -10.11 9.43
N GLN A 28 -0.47 -9.62 9.50
CA GLN A 28 0.02 -8.60 8.59
C GLN A 28 0.40 -9.20 7.25
N HIS A 29 -0.09 -8.59 6.18
CA HIS A 29 0.26 -8.84 4.79
C HIS A 29 0.87 -7.58 4.20
N HIS A 30 1.59 -7.74 3.09
CA HIS A 30 2.23 -6.62 2.42
C HIS A 30 2.34 -6.84 0.92
N VAL A 31 2.38 -5.74 0.18
CA VAL A 31 2.66 -5.72 -1.25
C VAL A 31 3.67 -4.64 -1.53
N THR A 32 4.78 -5.03 -2.14
CA THR A 32 5.86 -4.12 -2.48
C THR A 32 5.70 -3.60 -3.90
N PHE A 33 5.78 -2.28 -4.05
CA PHE A 33 5.79 -1.59 -5.33
C PHE A 33 7.13 -0.88 -5.52
N PRO A 34 7.62 -0.76 -6.75
CA PRO A 34 8.78 0.09 -7.00
C PRO A 34 8.38 1.56 -6.77
N ALA A 35 9.28 2.34 -6.18
CA ALA A 35 8.99 3.71 -5.75
C ALA A 35 8.54 4.63 -6.90
N HIS A 36 8.99 4.37 -8.12
CA HIS A 36 8.57 5.13 -9.32
C HIS A 36 7.11 4.91 -9.71
N ALA A 37 6.45 3.86 -9.19
CA ALA A 37 5.03 3.58 -9.42
C ALA A 37 4.11 4.25 -8.38
N ILE A 38 4.69 4.94 -7.40
CA ILE A 38 3.98 5.67 -6.34
C ILE A 38 4.00 7.16 -6.67
N ASP A 39 2.81 7.73 -6.82
CA ASP A 39 2.57 9.12 -7.17
C ASP A 39 1.46 9.73 -6.28
N GLU A 40 1.13 11.00 -6.49
CA GLU A 40 0.05 11.66 -5.75
C GLU A 40 -1.30 10.96 -5.95
N GLY A 41 -1.59 10.50 -7.17
CA GLY A 41 -2.81 9.76 -7.50
C GLY A 41 -2.94 8.45 -6.72
N THR A 42 -1.83 7.81 -6.37
CA THR A 42 -1.82 6.60 -5.54
C THR A 42 -2.42 6.84 -4.13
N PHE A 43 -2.37 8.07 -3.61
CA PHE A 43 -2.99 8.44 -2.33
C PHE A 43 -4.45 8.90 -2.47
N GLU A 44 -4.90 9.21 -3.69
CA GLU A 44 -6.28 9.63 -3.97
C GLU A 44 -7.14 8.46 -4.45
N ASP A 45 -6.62 7.67 -5.39
CA ASP A 45 -7.30 6.55 -6.06
C ASP A 45 -6.93 5.18 -5.45
N GLY A 46 -5.82 5.10 -4.72
CA GLY A 46 -5.28 3.85 -4.20
C GLY A 46 -4.65 2.95 -5.28
N LYS A 47 -4.25 1.74 -4.88
CA LYS A 47 -3.80 0.68 -5.80
C LYS A 47 -4.76 -0.49 -5.79
N MET A 48 -5.16 -0.96 -6.96
CA MET A 48 -5.97 -2.17 -7.07
C MET A 48 -5.15 -3.41 -6.67
N PHE A 49 -5.78 -4.31 -5.93
CA PHE A 49 -5.23 -5.62 -5.60
C PHE A 49 -6.33 -6.67 -5.49
N ASP A 50 -5.95 -7.92 -5.68
CA ASP A 50 -6.85 -9.06 -5.53
C ASP A 50 -6.90 -9.52 -4.07
N GLY A 51 -8.03 -9.26 -3.42
CA GLY A 51 -8.33 -9.69 -2.05
C GLY A 51 -8.76 -11.15 -1.93
N SER A 52 -8.92 -11.89 -3.05
CA SER A 52 -9.42 -13.27 -3.06
C SER A 52 -8.55 -14.23 -2.23
N SER A 53 -7.27 -13.89 -2.12
CA SER A 53 -6.26 -14.69 -1.43
C SER A 53 -6.16 -14.40 0.08
N ILE A 54 -6.97 -13.46 0.59
CA ILE A 54 -6.97 -13.10 2.01
C ILE A 54 -8.08 -13.85 2.75
N SER A 55 -7.66 -14.69 3.71
CA SER A 55 -8.58 -15.48 4.53
C SER A 55 -9.57 -14.60 5.28
N GLY A 56 -10.87 -14.83 5.03
CA GLY A 56 -11.96 -14.10 5.69
C GLY A 56 -12.39 -12.82 4.97
N TRP A 57 -11.84 -12.52 3.80
CA TRP A 57 -12.28 -11.40 2.96
C TRP A 57 -13.31 -11.84 1.91
N LYS A 58 -13.69 -10.93 0.99
CA LYS A 58 -14.71 -11.17 -0.03
C LYS A 58 -14.37 -12.42 -0.86
N GLY A 59 -15.40 -13.22 -1.17
CA GLY A 59 -15.28 -14.37 -2.05
C GLY A 59 -14.91 -13.99 -3.50
N ILE A 60 -14.61 -15.00 -4.31
CA ILE A 60 -14.10 -14.90 -5.69
C ILE A 60 -14.90 -13.93 -6.60
N ASN A 61 -16.19 -13.70 -6.31
CA ASN A 61 -17.05 -12.90 -7.18
C ASN A 61 -16.92 -11.36 -7.01
N ASP A 62 -16.26 -10.86 -5.96
CA ASP A 62 -16.04 -9.42 -5.72
C ASP A 62 -14.65 -9.17 -5.09
N SER A 63 -13.62 -9.86 -5.58
CA SER A 63 -12.30 -9.86 -4.93
C SER A 63 -11.44 -8.63 -5.25
N ASP A 64 -11.80 -7.85 -6.28
CA ASP A 64 -11.10 -6.60 -6.59
C ASP A 64 -11.28 -5.59 -5.47
N MET A 65 -10.17 -5.24 -4.84
CA MET A 65 -10.12 -4.29 -3.73
C MET A 65 -9.09 -3.21 -4.01
N VAL A 66 -9.20 -2.10 -3.28
CA VAL A 66 -8.28 -0.97 -3.38
C VAL A 66 -7.51 -0.86 -2.07
N LEU A 67 -6.17 -0.93 -2.14
CA LEU A 67 -5.28 -0.50 -1.08
C LEU A 67 -5.17 1.02 -1.13
N MET A 68 -5.77 1.68 -0.15
CA MET A 68 -5.63 3.11 0.04
C MET A 68 -4.47 3.38 1.03
N PRO A 69 -3.33 3.94 0.58
CA PRO A 69 -2.21 4.22 1.46
C PRO A 69 -2.53 5.36 2.42
N ASP A 70 -2.17 5.21 3.70
CA ASP A 70 -2.23 6.29 4.68
C ASP A 70 -0.85 6.98 4.76
N ALA A 71 -0.76 8.20 4.22
CA ALA A 71 0.47 8.99 4.22
C ALA A 71 1.02 9.28 5.63
N SER A 72 0.17 9.29 6.67
CA SER A 72 0.61 9.54 8.05
C SER A 72 1.36 8.35 8.67
N SER A 73 1.19 7.15 8.10
CA SER A 73 1.81 5.91 8.56
C SER A 73 3.18 5.62 7.95
N ALA A 74 3.66 6.50 7.06
CA ALA A 74 4.92 6.31 6.34
C ALA A 74 6.12 6.28 7.29
N ILE A 75 6.86 5.17 7.26
CA ILE A 75 8.11 4.97 8.00
C ILE A 75 9.15 4.31 7.10
N LEU A 76 10.44 4.55 7.38
CA LEU A 76 11.51 3.77 6.76
C LEU A 76 11.61 2.42 7.47
N ASP A 77 11.59 1.34 6.70
CA ASP A 77 11.87 0.00 7.22
C ASP A 77 13.37 -0.09 7.59
N PRO A 78 13.72 -0.55 8.81
CA PRO A 78 15.08 -0.49 9.38
C PRO A 78 16.09 -1.47 8.76
#